data_AF-A0A0B5I0J8-F1
#
_entry.id   AF-A0A0B5I0J8-F1
#
_cell.length_a   1.000
_cell.length_b   1.000
_cell.length_c   1.000
_cell.angle_alpha   90.00
_cell.angle_beta   90.00
_cell.angle_gamma   90.00
#
_symmetry.space_group_name_H-M   'P 1'
#
loop_
_entity.id
_entity.type
_entity.pdbx_description
1 polymer ?
#
loop_
_entity_poly.entity_id
_entity_poly.type
_entity_poly.pdbx_seq_one_letter_code
_entity_poly.pdbx_strand_id
1 'polypeptide(L)'
;MENKKIIIITGIVLLIVIAAALLLRSSRQPAEYEYYTEEPETWVEGQRFTEPPNDVRINVFKATGGESTFSINKQDFPGEDKAFFVQGLYKGKYFGTVYYDNETKEKIIEISQSLDPDDGAADIFILAKSDGPGFVFYIFVDEDWRNSVSFTNIIYGMDFNNDATLIEREFNFTELSTGIYMDKLDDYNGWYDQSPVTGGIMVGEMNIEDLKKTNVTSTLVLLR
;
A
#
# COMPACT_ATOMS: atom_id res chain seq x y z
N MET A 1 -56.97 39.24 -7.94
CA MET A 1 -55.63 39.77 -8.27
C MET A 1 -54.56 39.32 -7.27
N GLU A 2 -54.93 39.07 -6.01
CA GLU A 2 -54.01 38.57 -4.96
C GLU A 2 -53.39 37.20 -5.24
N ASN A 3 -54.16 36.24 -5.75
CA ASN A 3 -53.64 34.88 -6.03
C ASN A 3 -52.50 34.88 -7.07
N LYS A 4 -52.52 35.80 -8.05
CA LYS A 4 -51.43 35.95 -9.03
C LYS A 4 -50.15 36.48 -8.36
N LYS A 5 -50.27 37.38 -7.38
CA LYS A 5 -49.11 37.90 -6.63
C LYS A 5 -48.48 36.82 -5.76
N ILE A 6 -49.30 35.99 -5.11
CA ILE A 6 -48.82 34.87 -4.28
C ILE A 6 -48.05 33.86 -5.13
N ILE A 7 -48.58 33.45 -6.29
CA ILE A 7 -47.91 32.49 -7.19
C ILE A 7 -46.55 33.02 -7.66
N ILE A 8 -46.46 34.30 -8.02
CA ILE A 8 -45.21 34.92 -8.46
C ILE A 8 -44.17 34.95 -7.32
N ILE A 9 -44.58 35.32 -6.11
CA ILE A 9 -43.68 35.37 -4.95
C ILE A 9 -43.15 33.97 -4.62
N THR A 10 -44.02 32.96 -4.58
CA THR A 10 -43.61 31.58 -4.30
C THR A 10 -42.63 31.05 -5.35
N GLY A 11 -42.84 31.36 -6.63
CA GLY A 11 -41.93 30.98 -7.71
C GLY A 11 -40.53 31.59 -7.55
N ILE A 12 -40.44 32.86 -7.17
CA ILE A 12 -39.16 33.55 -6.95
C ILE A 12 -38.42 32.95 -5.76
N VAL A 13 -39.11 32.69 -4.64
CA VAL A 13 -38.50 32.09 -3.44
C VAL A 13 -37.92 30.71 -3.76
N LEU A 14 -38.66 29.87 -4.49
CA LEU A 14 -38.18 28.55 -4.90
C LEU A 14 -36.92 28.65 -5.77
N LEU A 15 -36.88 29.61 -6.70
CA LEU A 15 -35.75 29.82 -7.58
C LEU A 15 -34.49 30.27 -6.81
N ILE A 16 -34.66 31.13 -5.79
CA ILE A 16 -33.57 31.54 -4.89
C ILE A 16 -33.04 30.36 -4.08
N VAL A 17 -33.92 29.49 -3.57
CA VAL A 17 -33.50 28.29 -2.80
C VAL A 17 -32.72 27.32 -3.70
N ILE A 18 -33.18 27.09 -4.93
CA ILE A 18 -32.47 26.24 -5.90
C ILE A 18 -31.11 26.84 -6.25
N ALA A 19 -31.05 28.15 -6.53
CA ALA A 19 -29.80 28.84 -6.84
C ALA A 19 -28.82 28.80 -5.66
N ALA A 20 -29.29 29.01 -4.43
CA ALA A 20 -28.48 28.89 -3.22
C ALA A 20 -27.96 27.45 -3.01
N ALA A 21 -28.80 26.44 -3.24
CA ALA A 21 -28.38 25.04 -3.15
C ALA A 21 -27.33 24.68 -4.20
N LEU A 22 -27.47 25.19 -5.43
CA LEU A 22 -26.47 25.00 -6.49
C LEU A 22 -25.16 25.74 -6.17
N LEU A 23 -25.22 26.96 -5.66
CA LEU A 23 -24.04 27.72 -5.21
C LEU A 23 -23.34 27.05 -4.02
N LEU A 24 -24.09 26.50 -3.07
CA LEU A 24 -23.52 25.72 -1.96
C LEU A 24 -22.89 24.41 -2.45
N ARG A 25 -23.43 23.81 -3.52
CA ARG A 25 -22.84 22.62 -4.15
C ARG A 25 -21.59 22.95 -4.96
N SER A 26 -21.53 24.11 -5.62
CA SER A 26 -20.36 24.54 -6.39
C SER A 26 -19.25 25.16 -5.54
N SER A 27 -19.59 25.82 -4.43
CA SER A 27 -18.62 26.39 -3.46
C SER A 27 -18.00 25.34 -2.55
N ARG A 28 -18.53 24.11 -2.54
CA ARG A 28 -17.71 22.91 -2.28
C ARG A 28 -16.83 22.66 -3.50
N GLN A 29 -15.92 23.60 -3.80
CA GLN A 29 -14.65 23.12 -4.33
C GLN A 29 -14.18 22.10 -3.29
N PRO A 30 -13.79 20.87 -3.68
CA PRO A 30 -13.09 20.01 -2.74
C PRO A 30 -12.01 20.92 -2.16
N ALA A 31 -11.92 21.00 -0.82
CA ALA A 31 -10.79 21.69 -0.22
C ALA A 31 -9.57 21.22 -1.00
N GLU A 32 -8.71 22.13 -1.47
CA GLU A 32 -7.38 21.72 -1.91
C GLU A 32 -6.78 21.04 -0.70
N TYR A 33 -7.00 19.74 -0.63
CA TYR A 33 -6.53 18.94 0.47
C TYR A 33 -5.03 18.92 0.21
N GLU A 34 -4.27 19.68 1.01
CA GLU A 34 -2.81 19.56 1.16
C GLU A 34 -2.36 18.13 1.52
N TYR A 35 -3.25 17.14 1.47
CA TYR A 35 -3.00 15.76 1.76
C TYR A 35 -2.23 15.07 0.62
N TYR A 36 -2.59 15.23 -0.65
CA TYR A 36 -1.90 14.47 -1.70
C TYR A 36 -0.50 15.03 -1.99
N THR A 37 0.45 14.12 -2.13
CA THR A 37 1.88 14.42 -2.36
C THR A 37 2.46 13.30 -3.23
N GLU A 38 3.24 13.66 -4.23
CA GLU A 38 3.95 12.68 -5.07
C GLU A 38 5.21 12.14 -4.38
N GLU A 39 5.77 12.92 -3.45
CA GLU A 39 7.01 12.64 -2.74
C GLU A 39 6.80 11.60 -1.62
N PRO A 40 7.45 10.42 -1.69
CA PRO A 40 7.25 9.35 -0.73
C PRO A 40 7.58 9.71 0.72
N GLU A 41 8.50 10.65 0.93
CA GLU A 41 8.98 11.12 2.25
C GLU A 41 7.81 11.62 3.09
N THR A 42 6.84 12.25 2.43
CA THR A 42 5.69 12.84 3.09
C THR A 42 4.61 11.82 3.45
N TRP A 43 4.71 10.58 2.96
CA TRP A 43 3.77 9.50 3.26
C TRP A 43 4.08 8.83 4.60
N VAL A 44 5.32 8.99 5.08
CA VAL A 44 5.77 8.49 6.38
C VAL A 44 5.30 9.46 7.46
N GLU A 45 4.39 9.01 8.31
CA GLU A 45 3.82 9.79 9.40
C GLU A 45 4.21 9.18 10.74
N GLY A 46 4.75 9.97 11.66
CA GLY A 46 4.94 9.51 13.03
C GLY A 46 3.60 9.12 13.65
N GLN A 47 3.55 7.99 14.35
CA GLN A 47 2.33 7.58 15.02
C GLN A 47 2.07 8.49 16.23
N ARG A 48 0.91 9.16 16.23
CA ARG A 48 0.49 9.95 17.39
C ARG A 48 0.20 8.97 18.52
N PHE A 49 0.84 9.18 19.68
CA PHE A 49 0.62 8.45 20.93
C PHE A 49 1.28 7.07 21.09
N THR A 50 2.26 6.71 20.25
CA THR A 50 3.13 5.55 20.51
C THR A 50 4.37 6.01 21.27
N GLU A 51 4.67 5.35 22.39
CA GLU A 51 6.01 5.33 22.98
C GLU A 51 6.55 3.92 22.76
N PRO A 52 7.72 3.74 22.11
CA PRO A 52 8.71 4.78 21.77
C PRO A 52 8.34 5.64 20.53
N PRO A 53 8.94 6.84 20.39
CA PRO A 53 8.62 7.84 19.36
C PRO A 53 9.10 7.48 17.93
N ASN A 54 9.55 6.24 17.72
CA ASN A 54 10.19 5.80 16.48
C ASN A 54 9.23 5.05 15.55
N ASP A 55 8.06 4.64 16.04
CA ASP A 55 7.02 4.00 15.24
C ASP A 55 6.45 4.99 14.20
N VAL A 56 6.65 4.65 12.94
CA VAL A 56 6.10 5.38 11.81
C VAL A 56 5.01 4.58 11.12
N ARG A 57 4.15 5.29 10.40
CA ARG A 57 3.10 4.70 9.59
C ARG A 57 3.12 5.25 8.18
N ILE A 58 3.03 4.37 7.20
CA ILE A 58 2.81 4.72 5.81
C ILE A 58 1.33 5.07 5.61
N ASN A 59 1.04 6.33 5.28
CA ASN A 59 -0.31 6.79 5.03
C ASN A 59 -0.76 6.43 3.59
N VAL A 60 -1.38 5.25 3.46
CA VAL A 60 -1.87 4.72 2.17
C VAL A 60 -2.81 5.68 1.44
N PHE A 61 -3.74 6.31 2.16
CA PHE A 61 -4.68 7.26 1.56
C PHE A 61 -3.95 8.47 0.99
N LYS A 62 -2.93 8.97 1.71
CA LYS A 62 -2.09 10.07 1.26
C LYS A 62 -1.27 9.69 0.03
N ALA A 63 -0.61 8.53 0.08
CA ALA A 63 0.28 8.03 -0.96
C ALA A 63 -0.43 7.78 -2.30
N THR A 64 -1.70 7.36 -2.25
CA THR A 64 -2.50 7.08 -3.44
C THR A 64 -3.52 8.17 -3.78
N GLY A 65 -3.49 9.33 -3.11
CA GLY A 65 -4.45 10.40 -3.37
C GLY A 65 -5.91 10.02 -3.10
N GLY A 66 -6.11 9.03 -2.23
CA GLY A 66 -7.41 8.49 -1.87
C GLY A 66 -7.96 7.42 -2.82
N GLU A 67 -7.17 6.96 -3.79
CA GLU A 67 -7.56 5.90 -4.73
C GLU A 67 -7.55 4.51 -4.12
N SER A 68 -6.93 4.34 -2.94
CA SER A 68 -6.88 3.04 -2.27
C SER A 68 -7.03 3.15 -0.76
N THR A 69 -7.47 2.06 -0.15
CA THR A 69 -7.50 1.89 1.31
C THR A 69 -6.80 0.60 1.71
N PHE A 70 -6.09 0.59 2.82
CA PHE A 70 -5.49 -0.62 3.38
C PHE A 70 -6.24 -1.09 4.62
N SER A 71 -6.52 -2.38 4.69
CA SER A 71 -7.15 -3.04 5.83
C SER A 71 -6.65 -4.47 5.93
N ILE A 72 -5.80 -4.75 6.93
CA ILE A 72 -5.29 -6.08 7.30
C ILE A 72 -4.81 -6.86 6.07
N ASN A 73 -3.52 -6.79 5.75
CA ASN A 73 -2.85 -7.48 4.63
C ASN A 73 -3.48 -7.32 3.23
N LYS A 74 -4.46 -6.43 3.10
CA LYS A 74 -5.21 -6.15 1.88
C LYS A 74 -5.23 -4.66 1.58
N GLN A 75 -4.88 -4.28 0.36
CA GLN A 75 -5.11 -2.96 -0.19
C GLN A 75 -6.22 -3.05 -1.25
N ASP A 76 -7.27 -2.26 -1.08
CA ASP A 76 -8.41 -2.17 -1.98
C ASP A 76 -8.31 -0.92 -2.85
N PHE A 77 -8.72 -1.03 -4.12
CA PHE A 77 -8.84 0.09 -5.06
C PHE A 77 -10.32 0.31 -5.41
N PRO A 78 -11.06 1.13 -4.65
CA PRO A 78 -12.48 1.37 -4.88
C PRO A 78 -12.69 2.03 -6.24
N GLY A 79 -13.22 1.27 -7.21
CA GLY A 79 -13.47 1.74 -8.57
C GLY A 79 -12.87 0.86 -9.66
N GLU A 80 -11.91 0.00 -9.32
CA GLU A 80 -11.25 -0.91 -10.27
C GLU A 80 -11.65 -2.38 -10.10
N ASP A 81 -12.48 -2.72 -9.11
CA ASP A 81 -12.77 -4.11 -8.69
C ASP A 81 -11.48 -4.94 -8.48
N LYS A 82 -10.42 -4.28 -8.02
CA LYS A 82 -9.10 -4.87 -7.73
C LYS A 82 -8.78 -4.80 -6.24
N ALA A 83 -8.20 -5.88 -5.76
CA ALA A 83 -7.66 -6.00 -4.41
C ALA A 83 -6.26 -6.58 -4.47
N PHE A 84 -5.43 -6.15 -3.54
CA PHE A 84 -4.02 -6.47 -3.46
C PHE A 84 -3.74 -7.14 -2.12
N PHE A 85 -3.21 -8.37 -2.13
CA PHE A 85 -2.98 -9.15 -0.91
C PHE A 85 -1.49 -9.45 -0.75
N VAL A 86 -1.02 -9.31 0.50
CA VAL A 86 0.34 -9.67 0.90
C VAL A 86 0.28 -10.83 1.87
N GLN A 87 1.14 -11.83 1.65
CA GLN A 87 1.31 -12.97 2.55
C GLN A 87 2.77 -13.10 2.95
N GLY A 88 2.98 -13.55 4.17
CA GLY A 88 4.30 -13.84 4.69
C GLY A 88 4.66 -15.32 4.52
N LEU A 89 5.93 -15.61 4.25
CA LEU A 89 6.50 -16.95 4.30
C LEU A 89 7.88 -16.88 4.95
N TYR A 90 8.03 -17.53 6.10
CA TYR A 90 9.29 -17.55 6.85
C TYR A 90 9.61 -18.96 7.30
N LYS A 91 10.83 -19.44 6.99
CA LYS A 91 11.29 -20.81 7.28
C LYS A 91 10.28 -21.88 6.84
N GLY A 92 9.68 -21.69 5.66
CA GLY A 92 8.70 -22.59 5.07
C GLY A 92 7.29 -22.54 5.70
N LYS A 93 6.99 -21.57 6.57
CA LYS A 93 5.68 -21.41 7.21
C LYS A 93 5.00 -20.11 6.77
N TYR A 94 3.76 -20.23 6.30
CA TYR A 94 2.94 -19.08 5.94
C TYR A 94 2.43 -18.32 7.16
N PHE A 95 2.34 -16.99 7.03
CA PHE A 95 1.70 -16.12 8.01
C PHE A 95 0.96 -14.97 7.31
N GLY A 96 -0.02 -14.39 8.00
CA GLY A 96 -0.87 -13.33 7.45
C GLY A 96 -0.25 -11.95 7.60
N THR A 97 -0.10 -11.50 8.84
CA THR A 97 0.49 -10.20 9.19
C THR A 97 1.74 -10.38 10.02
N VAL A 98 1.70 -11.19 11.08
CA VAL A 98 2.83 -11.32 12.02
C VAL A 98 3.31 -12.77 12.09
N TYR A 99 4.62 -12.96 12.07
CA TYR A 99 5.28 -14.23 12.41
C TYR A 99 5.95 -14.11 13.78
N TYR A 100 5.67 -15.09 14.66
CA TYR A 100 6.28 -15.21 15.98
C TYR A 100 7.24 -16.40 16.03
N ASP A 101 8.34 -16.25 16.74
CA ASP A 101 9.18 -17.39 17.08
C ASP A 101 8.42 -18.36 17.98
N ASN A 102 8.56 -19.65 17.68
CA ASN A 102 7.80 -20.68 18.38
C ASN A 102 8.28 -20.90 19.83
N GLU A 103 9.56 -20.67 20.09
CA GLU A 103 10.21 -20.92 21.38
C GLU A 103 10.18 -19.67 22.25
N THR A 104 10.63 -18.53 21.74
CA THR A 104 10.74 -17.29 22.52
C THR A 104 9.43 -16.50 22.57
N LYS A 105 8.51 -16.74 21.63
CA LYS A 105 7.28 -15.95 21.42
C LYS A 105 7.53 -14.51 21.00
N GLU A 106 8.74 -14.18 20.59
CA GLU A 106 9.09 -12.85 20.08
C GLU A 106 8.55 -12.66 18.66
N LYS A 107 8.19 -11.42 18.34
CA LYS A 107 7.83 -11.00 16.98
C LYS A 107 9.09 -11.04 16.12
N ILE A 108 9.04 -11.67 14.95
CA ILE A 108 10.22 -11.80 14.07
C ILE A 108 10.03 -11.03 12.76
N ILE A 109 8.83 -11.11 12.19
CA ILE A 109 8.46 -10.37 10.97
C ILE A 109 7.04 -9.85 11.11
N GLU A 110 6.80 -8.61 10.72
CA GLU A 110 5.46 -8.04 10.56
C GLU A 110 5.25 -7.42 9.18
N ILE A 111 4.09 -7.71 8.60
CA ILE A 111 3.58 -7.13 7.35
C ILE A 111 2.47 -6.15 7.74
N SER A 112 2.83 -4.89 7.81
CA SER A 112 1.94 -3.82 8.26
C SER A 112 2.33 -2.49 7.62
N GLN A 113 1.39 -1.54 7.62
CA GLN A 113 1.68 -0.14 7.24
C GLN A 113 2.46 0.60 8.35
N SER A 114 2.60 -0.01 9.51
CA SER A 114 3.34 0.50 10.67
C SER A 114 4.70 -0.17 10.70
N LEU A 115 5.75 0.61 10.90
CA LEU A 115 7.15 0.17 10.88
C LEU A 115 7.84 0.74 12.13
N ASP A 116 8.49 -0.12 12.89
CA ASP A 116 9.24 0.26 14.10
C ASP A 116 10.73 -0.11 13.96
N PRO A 117 11.63 0.85 13.70
CA PRO A 117 13.02 0.56 13.37
C PRO A 117 13.89 0.12 14.56
N ASP A 118 13.33 -0.05 15.76
CA ASP A 118 14.08 -0.48 16.94
C ASP A 118 13.35 -1.47 17.87
N ASP A 119 12.32 -2.18 17.37
CA ASP A 119 11.57 -3.17 18.17
C ASP A 119 12.15 -4.60 18.09
N GLY A 120 13.15 -4.81 17.23
CA GLY A 120 13.86 -6.07 17.02
C GLY A 120 13.16 -7.06 16.09
N ALA A 121 11.99 -6.70 15.54
CA ALA A 121 11.32 -7.45 14.49
C ALA A 121 11.54 -6.77 13.14
N ALA A 122 11.60 -7.58 12.08
CA ALA A 122 11.75 -7.04 10.73
C ALA A 122 10.37 -6.63 10.17
N ASP A 123 10.12 -5.35 10.00
CA ASP A 123 8.86 -4.86 9.47
C ASP A 123 8.94 -4.57 7.97
N ILE A 124 7.83 -4.83 7.28
CA ILE A 124 7.69 -4.57 5.85
C ILE A 124 6.29 -4.08 5.49
N PHE A 125 6.24 -3.11 4.59
CA PHE A 125 5.01 -2.71 3.90
C PHE A 125 5.20 -2.69 2.39
N ILE A 126 4.22 -3.18 1.64
CA ILE A 126 4.22 -3.05 0.18
C ILE A 126 2.96 -2.32 -0.24
N LEU A 127 3.17 -1.13 -0.82
CA LEU A 127 2.14 -0.26 -1.34
C LEU A 127 2.07 -0.42 -2.85
N ALA A 128 0.89 -0.74 -3.37
CA ALA A 128 0.60 -0.57 -4.79
C ALA A 128 0.00 0.81 -5.04
N LYS A 129 0.43 1.51 -6.08
CA LYS A 129 -0.14 2.80 -6.50
C LYS A 129 -0.48 2.73 -7.99
N SER A 130 -1.69 3.12 -8.36
CA SER A 130 -2.09 3.23 -9.76
C SER A 130 -1.24 4.31 -10.45
N ASP A 131 -0.68 3.98 -11.61
CA ASP A 131 0.07 4.91 -12.47
C ASP A 131 -0.34 4.68 -13.93
N GLY A 132 -1.29 5.50 -14.39
CA GLY A 132 -1.91 5.33 -15.71
C GLY A 132 -2.64 3.98 -15.81
N PRO A 133 -2.30 3.11 -16.80
CA PRO A 133 -2.94 1.81 -16.95
C PRO A 133 -2.37 0.71 -16.03
N GLY A 134 -1.28 0.98 -15.31
CA GLY A 134 -0.55 -0.02 -14.53
C GLY A 134 -0.41 0.36 -13.06
N PHE A 135 0.44 -0.38 -12.36
CA PHE A 135 0.76 -0.15 -10.95
C PHE A 135 2.27 0.00 -10.75
N VAL A 136 2.63 0.92 -9.87
CA VAL A 136 3.97 1.04 -9.30
C VAL A 136 3.92 0.49 -7.88
N PHE A 137 4.92 -0.32 -7.51
CA PHE A 137 5.03 -0.84 -6.15
C PHE A 137 6.11 -0.08 -5.38
N TYR A 138 5.79 0.30 -4.15
CA TYR A 138 6.72 0.89 -3.20
C TYR A 138 6.87 -0.09 -2.04
N ILE A 139 8.09 -0.53 -1.81
CA ILE A 139 8.43 -1.54 -0.81
C ILE A 139 9.17 -0.81 0.31
N PHE A 140 8.57 -0.75 1.50
CA PHE A 140 9.13 -0.13 2.68
C PHE A 140 9.61 -1.21 3.64
N VAL A 141 10.81 -1.04 4.18
CA VAL A 141 11.37 -1.89 5.23
C VAL A 141 12.02 -1.02 6.30
N ASP A 142 12.10 -1.52 7.51
CA ASP A 142 12.75 -0.84 8.63
C ASP A 142 14.24 -1.21 8.78
N GLU A 143 14.88 -0.62 9.80
CA GLU A 143 16.28 -0.84 10.15
C GLU A 143 16.51 -2.26 10.68
N ASP A 144 15.56 -2.81 11.43
CA ASP A 144 15.64 -4.18 11.95
C ASP A 144 15.62 -5.22 10.81
N TRP A 145 14.83 -5.00 9.76
CA TRP A 145 14.89 -5.78 8.53
C TRP A 145 16.28 -5.74 7.94
N ARG A 146 16.82 -4.54 7.68
CA ARG A 146 18.16 -4.34 7.10
C ARG A 146 19.25 -5.04 7.91
N ASN A 147 19.16 -5.01 9.24
CA ASN A 147 20.16 -5.60 10.13
C ASN A 147 20.00 -7.11 10.29
N SER A 148 18.80 -7.66 10.08
CA SER A 148 18.53 -9.08 10.24
C SER A 148 19.00 -9.93 9.06
N VAL A 149 19.31 -9.31 7.91
CA VAL A 149 19.57 -9.99 6.63
C VAL A 149 20.92 -9.57 6.03
N SER A 150 21.61 -10.49 5.37
CA SER A 150 22.88 -10.16 4.70
C SER A 150 22.69 -9.51 3.32
N PHE A 151 21.56 -9.77 2.68
CA PHE A 151 21.13 -9.17 1.42
C PHE A 151 19.60 -9.18 1.39
N THR A 152 19.00 -8.37 0.52
CA THR A 152 17.56 -8.41 0.26
C THR A 152 17.36 -8.32 -1.23
N ASN A 153 16.68 -9.29 -1.83
CA ASN A 153 16.40 -9.32 -3.26
C ASN A 153 14.91 -9.17 -3.52
N ILE A 154 14.57 -8.51 -4.61
CA ILE A 154 13.22 -8.42 -5.15
C ILE A 154 13.18 -9.34 -6.38
N ILE A 155 12.31 -10.35 -6.35
CA ILE A 155 12.03 -11.24 -7.49
C ILE A 155 10.62 -11.01 -7.98
N TYR A 156 10.47 -10.80 -9.28
CA TYR A 156 9.17 -10.60 -9.92
C TYR A 156 9.16 -11.16 -11.34
N GLY A 157 7.98 -11.51 -11.86
CA GLY A 157 7.86 -12.06 -13.21
C GLY A 157 6.56 -12.83 -13.46
N MET A 158 6.05 -12.81 -14.69
CA MET A 158 4.73 -13.35 -15.00
C MET A 158 4.52 -14.83 -14.64
N ASP A 159 5.58 -15.65 -14.63
CA ASP A 159 5.53 -17.07 -14.29
C ASP A 159 6.80 -17.53 -13.56
N PHE A 160 6.66 -17.87 -12.27
CA PHE A 160 7.77 -18.36 -11.44
C PHE A 160 8.28 -19.75 -11.82
N ASN A 161 7.56 -20.49 -12.67
CA ASN A 161 8.04 -21.73 -13.27
C ASN A 161 8.84 -21.50 -14.55
N ASN A 162 8.85 -20.27 -15.08
CA ASN A 162 9.56 -19.89 -16.29
C ASN A 162 10.63 -18.84 -15.98
N ASP A 163 11.87 -19.32 -15.80
CA ASP A 163 13.05 -18.50 -15.50
C ASP A 163 13.27 -17.37 -16.51
N ALA A 164 12.79 -17.50 -17.75
CA ALA A 164 12.91 -16.44 -18.76
C ALA A 164 12.02 -15.21 -18.48
N THR A 165 11.05 -15.32 -17.58
CA THR A 165 10.16 -14.22 -17.18
C THR A 165 10.51 -13.63 -15.82
N LEU A 166 11.44 -14.27 -15.10
CA LEU A 166 11.85 -13.86 -13.77
C LEU A 166 12.94 -12.79 -13.85
N ILE A 167 12.73 -11.72 -13.11
CA ILE A 167 13.69 -10.65 -12.88
C ILE A 167 14.04 -10.70 -11.41
N GLU A 168 15.33 -10.72 -11.13
CA GLU A 168 15.90 -10.60 -9.79
C GLU A 168 16.75 -9.34 -9.74
N ARG A 169 16.50 -8.51 -8.74
CA ARG A 169 17.32 -7.34 -8.44
C ARG A 169 17.53 -7.19 -6.95
N GLU A 170 18.67 -6.63 -6.57
CA GLU A 170 18.92 -6.27 -5.18
C GLU A 170 18.00 -5.11 -4.76
N PHE A 171 17.53 -5.15 -3.52
CA PHE A 171 16.77 -4.08 -2.90
C PHE A 171 17.70 -2.89 -2.62
N ASN A 172 17.32 -1.73 -3.12
CA ASN A 172 18.05 -0.49 -2.88
C ASN A 172 17.53 0.17 -1.59
N PHE A 173 18.33 0.11 -0.53
CA PHE A 173 18.04 0.74 0.76
C PHE A 173 18.18 2.27 0.70
N THR A 174 17.24 2.94 0.02
CA THR A 174 17.14 4.40 0.02
C THR A 174 16.43 4.84 1.29
N GLU A 175 17.16 5.52 2.18
CA GLU A 175 16.59 6.03 3.44
C GLU A 175 15.58 7.14 3.15
N LEU A 176 14.36 6.96 3.66
CA LEU A 176 13.23 7.87 3.46
C LEU A 176 12.94 8.70 4.72
N SER A 177 13.12 8.08 5.87
CA SER A 177 13.14 8.70 7.19
C SER A 177 14.07 7.87 8.09
N THR A 178 14.44 8.37 9.27
CA THR A 178 15.38 7.69 10.16
C THR A 178 15.02 6.22 10.38
N GLY A 179 15.86 5.31 9.88
CA GLY A 179 15.68 3.86 10.02
C GLY A 179 14.58 3.25 9.14
N ILE A 180 14.05 3.98 8.16
CA ILE A 180 13.01 3.51 7.24
C ILE A 180 13.52 3.65 5.81
N TYR A 181 13.53 2.54 5.10
CA TYR A 181 14.06 2.42 3.75
C TYR A 181 12.95 2.11 2.77
N MET A 182 13.12 2.59 1.54
CA MET A 182 12.15 2.35 0.47
C MET A 182 12.84 2.06 -0.85
N ASP A 183 12.28 1.09 -1.57
CA ASP A 183 12.61 0.80 -2.96
C ASP A 183 11.35 0.87 -3.81
N LYS A 184 11.51 1.34 -5.04
CA LYS A 184 10.44 1.56 -6.01
C LYS A 184 10.59 0.57 -7.15
N LEU A 185 9.49 -0.08 -7.51
CA LEU A 185 9.38 -0.97 -8.65
C LEU A 185 8.41 -0.36 -9.67
N ASP A 186 8.95 0.35 -10.65
CA ASP A 186 8.21 1.06 -11.71
C ASP A 186 8.47 0.53 -13.12
N ASP A 187 9.39 -0.41 -13.27
CA ASP A 187 9.66 -1.18 -14.48
C ASP A 187 8.80 -2.46 -14.58
N TYR A 188 7.93 -2.65 -13.60
CA TYR A 188 7.14 -3.85 -13.43
C TYR A 188 5.95 -3.92 -14.42
N ASN A 189 5.78 -5.07 -15.08
CA ASN A 189 4.88 -5.24 -16.22
C ASN A 189 4.14 -6.60 -16.22
N GLY A 190 3.03 -6.70 -15.48
CA GLY A 190 1.84 -7.35 -16.06
C GLY A 190 1.22 -8.64 -15.48
N TRP A 191 1.56 -9.15 -14.28
CA TRP A 191 0.67 -10.14 -13.62
C TRP A 191 -0.57 -9.47 -13.01
N TYR A 192 -0.41 -8.30 -12.40
CA TYR A 192 -1.51 -7.60 -11.72
C TYR A 192 -2.52 -6.98 -12.70
N ASP A 193 -2.15 -6.87 -13.98
CA ASP A 193 -3.04 -6.39 -15.05
C ASP A 193 -3.93 -7.51 -15.62
N GLN A 194 -3.74 -8.76 -15.18
CA GLN A 194 -4.53 -9.90 -15.61
C GLN A 194 -5.93 -9.86 -14.98
N SER A 195 -6.94 -10.32 -15.73
CA SER A 195 -8.31 -10.48 -15.23
C SER A 195 -8.78 -11.92 -15.45
N PRO A 196 -9.06 -12.69 -14.38
CA PRO A 196 -8.85 -12.35 -12.98
C PRO A 196 -7.35 -12.22 -12.64
N VAL A 197 -7.03 -11.41 -11.62
CA VAL A 197 -5.67 -11.36 -11.08
C VAL A 197 -5.35 -12.72 -10.48
N THR A 198 -4.47 -13.48 -11.10
CA THR A 198 -3.99 -14.77 -10.59
C THR A 198 -2.61 -14.57 -9.99
N GLY A 199 -2.54 -14.23 -8.70
CA GLY A 199 -1.27 -13.99 -8.01
C GLY A 199 -1.45 -13.14 -6.75
N GLY A 200 -0.34 -12.79 -6.13
CA GLY A 200 -0.23 -12.02 -4.90
C GLY A 200 1.23 -11.64 -4.64
N ILE A 201 1.48 -11.04 -3.48
CA ILE A 201 2.84 -10.70 -3.05
C ILE A 201 3.21 -11.58 -1.86
N MET A 202 4.42 -12.12 -1.90
CA MET A 202 4.99 -12.89 -0.81
C MET A 202 6.21 -12.18 -0.24
N VAL A 203 6.38 -12.27 1.07
CA VAL A 203 7.50 -11.62 1.77
C VAL A 203 8.11 -12.61 2.76
N GLY A 204 9.43 -12.68 2.79
CA GLY A 204 10.17 -13.30 3.90
C GLY A 204 11.46 -14.00 3.46
N GLU A 205 11.89 -14.98 4.24
CA GLU A 205 13.10 -15.75 3.97
C GLU A 205 12.75 -16.97 3.13
N MET A 206 13.15 -16.95 1.86
CA MET A 206 12.98 -18.08 0.95
C MET A 206 14.04 -18.06 -0.14
N ASN A 207 14.25 -19.20 -0.78
CA ASN A 207 14.99 -19.29 -2.03
C ASN A 207 14.01 -19.52 -3.19
N ILE A 208 14.48 -19.30 -4.42
CA ILE A 208 13.70 -19.49 -5.64
C ILE A 208 13.17 -20.94 -5.80
N GLU A 209 13.86 -21.94 -5.26
CA GLU A 209 13.41 -23.33 -5.33
C GLU A 209 12.21 -23.59 -4.42
N ASP A 210 12.17 -22.96 -3.24
CA ASP A 210 11.04 -23.06 -2.32
C ASP A 210 9.81 -22.36 -2.87
N LEU A 211 9.99 -21.22 -3.54
CA LEU A 211 8.93 -20.54 -4.30
C LEU A 211 8.35 -21.43 -5.40
N LYS A 212 9.19 -22.15 -6.16
CA LYS A 212 8.71 -23.07 -7.19
C LYS A 212 7.89 -24.23 -6.62
N LYS A 213 8.19 -24.67 -5.38
CA LYS A 213 7.44 -25.76 -4.71
C LYS A 213 6.07 -25.33 -4.21
N THR A 214 5.87 -24.04 -3.96
CA THR A 214 4.61 -23.56 -3.38
C THR A 214 3.48 -23.46 -4.41
N ASN A 215 3.76 -23.71 -5.71
CA ASN A 215 2.80 -23.59 -6.82
C ASN A 215 2.06 -22.24 -6.84
N VAL A 216 2.67 -21.22 -6.24
CA VAL A 216 2.01 -19.92 -6.13
C VAL A 216 2.21 -19.23 -7.47
N THR A 217 1.11 -18.81 -8.08
CA THR A 217 1.11 -17.98 -9.30
C THR A 217 1.52 -16.52 -9.00
N SER A 218 2.20 -16.27 -7.88
CA SER A 218 2.42 -14.95 -7.28
C SER A 218 3.79 -14.37 -7.61
N THR A 219 3.89 -13.05 -7.55
CA THR A 219 4.69 -12.34 -8.55
C THR A 219 5.54 -11.16 -8.04
N LEU A 220 5.57 -10.94 -6.73
CA LEU A 220 6.64 -10.17 -6.12
C LEU A 220 7.06 -10.92 -4.87
N VAL A 221 8.35 -11.19 -4.76
CA VAL A 221 8.93 -11.83 -3.62
C VAL A 221 10.08 -11.00 -3.12
N LEU A 222 9.96 -10.49 -1.90
CA LEU A 222 11.12 -9.99 -1.19
C LEU A 222 11.80 -11.16 -0.50
N LEU A 223 13.00 -11.50 -0.95
CA LEU A 223 13.84 -12.54 -0.38
C LEU A 223 14.80 -11.93 0.63
N ARG A 224 14.74 -12.46 1.84
CA ARG A 224 15.81 -12.45 2.84
C ARG A 224 16.76 -13.63 2.64
#